data_AF-A0A7W5EMF4-F1
#
_entry.id   AF-A0A7W5EMF4-F1
#
_cell.length_a   1.000
_cell.length_b   1.000
_cell.length_c   1.000
_cell.angle_alpha   90.00
_cell.angle_beta   90.00
_cell.angle_gamma   90.00
#
_symmetry.space_group_name_H-M   'P 1'
#
loop_
_entity.id
_entity.type
_entity.pdbx_description
1 polymer ?
#
loop_
_entity_poly.entity_id
_entity_poly.type
_entity_poly.pdbx_seq_one_letter_code
_entity_poly.pdbx_strand_id
1 'polypeptide(L)'
;MNNTHLLRATAIALLLAVSGCATTNTFERPPPESYELQIVDNVAAHRFDLTLVSHDRAICVANENWPETGRMPVANDKVTVTTGQATLPVDAAMFDVYCPGGCGQQRATPKKPLTGFISYEAVGNVAELAADPDKQLHFRVQPTYCR
;
A
#
# COMPACT_ATOMS: atom_id res chain seq x y z
N MET A 1 -51.31 -2.09 -47.95
CA MET A 1 -51.14 -1.40 -46.66
C MET A 1 -49.86 -1.94 -46.02
N ASN A 2 -48.74 -1.24 -46.19
CA ASN A 2 -47.40 -1.69 -45.78
C ASN A 2 -46.99 -1.02 -44.45
N ASN A 3 -47.10 -1.77 -43.36
CA ASN A 3 -46.68 -1.39 -42.01
C ASN A 3 -45.22 -1.79 -41.74
N THR A 4 -44.26 -1.35 -42.56
CA THR A 4 -42.84 -1.74 -42.41
C THR A 4 -41.90 -0.59 -42.05
N HIS A 5 -42.40 0.64 -41.97
CA HIS A 5 -41.54 1.82 -41.72
C HIS A 5 -41.43 2.24 -40.24
N LEU A 6 -42.38 1.85 -39.38
CA LEU A 6 -42.37 2.31 -37.97
C LEU A 6 -41.42 1.53 -37.05
N LEU A 7 -41.01 0.31 -37.41
CA LEU A 7 -40.18 -0.54 -36.55
C LEU A 7 -38.68 -0.25 -36.63
N ARG A 8 -38.23 0.54 -37.60
CA ARG A 8 -36.79 0.83 -37.79
C ARG A 8 -36.30 2.10 -37.09
N ALA A 9 -37.21 2.98 -36.66
CA ALA A 9 -36.84 4.26 -36.05
C ALA A 9 -36.56 4.18 -34.54
N THR A 10 -37.08 3.15 -33.84
CA THR A 10 -37.02 3.08 -32.38
C THR A 10 -35.81 2.33 -31.82
N ALA A 11 -35.04 1.61 -32.66
CA ALA A 11 -33.89 0.83 -32.23
C ALA A 11 -32.58 1.62 -32.14
N ILE A 12 -32.49 2.79 -32.76
CA ILE A 12 -31.24 3.57 -32.86
C ILE A 12 -31.05 4.52 -31.67
N ALA A 13 -32.13 4.89 -30.97
CA ALA A 13 -32.05 5.82 -29.84
C ALA A 13 -31.55 5.17 -28.53
N LEU A 14 -31.55 3.83 -28.41
CA LEU A 14 -31.17 3.15 -27.17
C LEU A 14 -29.67 2.84 -27.06
N LEU A 15 -28.89 3.01 -28.13
CA LEU A 15 -27.46 2.67 -28.17
C LEU A 15 -26.51 3.82 -27.82
N LEU A 16 -27.03 5.05 -27.63
CA LEU A 16 -26.20 6.24 -27.37
C LEU A 16 -26.21 6.71 -25.90
N ALA A 17 -27.00 6.07 -25.02
CA ALA A 17 -27.09 6.46 -23.61
C ALA A 17 -26.09 5.76 -22.68
N VAL A 18 -25.16 4.97 -23.23
CA VAL A 18 -24.14 4.22 -22.46
C VAL A 18 -22.73 4.74 -22.74
N SER A 19 -22.56 6.03 -23.00
CA SER A 19 -21.26 6.69 -22.80
C SER A 19 -21.11 6.99 -21.31
N GLY A 20 -21.05 5.93 -20.49
CA GLY A 20 -20.66 6.06 -19.10
C GLY A 20 -19.30 6.73 -19.05
N CYS A 21 -19.20 7.82 -18.30
CA CYS A 21 -17.92 8.44 -17.94
C CYS A 21 -17.12 7.43 -17.13
N ALA A 22 -16.45 6.49 -17.80
CA ALA A 22 -15.35 5.75 -17.23
C ALA A 22 -14.20 6.74 -17.11
N THR A 23 -14.23 7.61 -16.10
CA THR A 23 -13.07 8.39 -15.68
C THR A 23 -12.03 7.36 -15.28
N THR A 24 -11.14 7.02 -16.22
CA THR A 24 -9.94 6.23 -15.96
C THR A 24 -9.11 7.05 -15.00
N ASN A 25 -9.33 6.78 -13.72
CA ASN A 25 -8.58 7.30 -12.59
C ASN A 25 -7.16 6.73 -12.70
N THR A 26 -6.34 7.27 -13.61
CA THR A 26 -4.96 6.84 -13.80
C THR A 26 -4.22 7.09 -12.49
N PHE A 27 -3.82 6.02 -11.82
CA PHE A 27 -2.93 6.10 -10.67
C PHE A 27 -1.53 6.41 -11.20
N GLU A 28 -1.11 7.65 -11.05
CA GLU A 28 0.24 8.08 -11.39
C GLU A 28 1.17 7.61 -10.26
N ARG A 29 2.16 6.76 -10.60
CA ARG A 29 3.16 6.29 -9.63
C ARG A 29 4.40 7.19 -9.68
N PRO A 30 4.90 7.68 -8.54
CA PRO A 30 6.20 8.32 -8.47
C PRO A 30 7.29 7.34 -8.89
N PRO A 31 8.33 7.79 -9.62
CA PRO A 31 9.50 6.96 -9.86
C PRO A 31 10.31 6.80 -8.56
N PRO A 32 11.08 5.71 -8.37
CA PRO A 32 11.75 5.40 -7.11
C PRO A 32 12.66 6.51 -6.57
N GLU A 33 13.27 7.32 -7.43
CA GLU A 33 14.15 8.43 -7.07
C GLU A 33 13.43 9.66 -6.49
N SER A 34 12.10 9.71 -6.56
CA SER A 34 11.31 10.85 -6.05
C SER A 34 10.86 10.70 -4.60
N TYR A 35 11.24 9.59 -3.96
CA TYR A 35 11.01 9.32 -2.56
C TYR A 35 12.10 8.44 -1.98
N GLU A 36 12.25 8.46 -0.67
CA GLU A 36 13.18 7.63 0.07
C GLU A 36 12.43 6.88 1.17
N LEU A 37 12.66 5.57 1.26
CA LEU A 37 12.23 4.75 2.37
C LEU A 37 13.46 4.34 3.17
N GLN A 38 13.57 4.85 4.39
CA GLN A 38 14.58 4.45 5.35
C GLN A 38 13.99 3.41 6.31
N ILE A 39 14.77 2.37 6.57
CA ILE A 39 14.47 1.32 7.55
C ILE A 39 15.63 1.31 8.55
N VAL A 40 15.32 1.52 9.83
CA VAL A 40 16.30 1.51 10.90
C VAL A 40 15.95 0.40 11.88
N ASP A 41 16.94 -0.46 12.17
CA ASP A 41 16.80 -1.44 13.23
C ASP A 41 16.99 -0.77 14.61
N ASN A 42 15.91 -0.69 15.39
CA ASN A 42 15.90 -0.08 16.71
C ASN A 42 15.80 -1.17 17.78
N VAL A 43 16.94 -1.78 18.08
CA VAL A 43 17.05 -2.88 19.04
C VAL A 43 16.56 -2.46 20.43
N ALA A 44 16.84 -1.23 20.88
CA ALA A 44 16.38 -0.76 22.19
C ALA A 44 14.85 -0.70 22.32
N ALA A 45 14.15 -0.46 21.21
CA ALA A 45 12.69 -0.43 21.15
C ALA A 45 12.07 -1.73 20.60
N HIS A 46 12.89 -2.76 20.36
CA HIS A 46 12.48 -4.04 19.77
C HIS A 46 11.63 -3.90 18.49
N ARG A 47 12.05 -3.04 17.56
CA ARG A 47 11.30 -2.76 16.33
C ARG A 47 12.18 -2.26 15.20
N PHE A 48 11.67 -2.36 13.98
CA PHE A 48 12.19 -1.65 12.81
C PHE A 48 11.42 -0.34 12.62
N ASP A 49 12.10 0.80 12.69
CA ASP A 49 11.52 2.10 12.42
C ASP A 49 11.52 2.36 10.90
N LEU A 50 10.37 2.76 10.36
CA LEU A 50 10.17 3.08 8.94
C LEU A 50 9.98 4.58 8.78
N THR A 51 10.72 5.20 7.87
CA THR A 51 10.55 6.59 7.51
C THR A 51 10.44 6.73 5.99
N LEU A 52 9.30 7.23 5.52
CA LEU A 52 9.07 7.55 4.12
C LEU A 52 9.07 9.07 3.92
N VAL A 53 9.92 9.56 3.03
CA VAL A 53 10.00 10.98 2.67
C VAL A 53 9.80 11.10 1.17
N SER A 54 8.89 11.96 0.72
CA SER A 54 8.89 12.37 -0.69
C SER A 54 9.70 13.65 -0.88
N HIS A 55 10.38 13.78 -2.01
CA HIS A 55 11.23 14.94 -2.28
C HIS A 55 10.41 16.18 -2.70
N ASP A 56 9.50 16.01 -3.68
CA ASP A 56 8.94 17.15 -4.40
C ASP A 56 7.40 17.23 -4.38
N ARG A 57 6.71 16.10 -4.53
CA ARG A 57 5.23 16.04 -4.64
C ARG A 57 4.67 15.16 -3.53
N ALA A 58 3.46 15.47 -3.06
CA ALA A 58 2.84 14.62 -2.05
C ALA A 58 2.61 13.21 -2.62
N ILE A 59 3.05 12.20 -1.88
CA ILE A 59 2.78 10.79 -2.21
C ILE A 59 1.84 10.21 -1.17
N CYS A 60 1.00 9.29 -1.62
CA CYS A 60 -0.02 8.64 -0.84
C CYS A 60 0.26 7.14 -0.80
N VAL A 61 0.21 6.57 0.40
CA VAL A 61 0.38 5.13 0.65
C VAL A 61 -0.96 4.60 1.12
N ALA A 62 -1.41 3.50 0.54
CA ALA A 62 -2.63 2.84 0.99
C ALA A 62 -2.49 2.42 2.46
N ASN A 63 -3.51 2.68 3.28
CA ASN A 63 -3.47 2.42 4.73
C ASN A 63 -3.14 0.94 5.02
N GLU A 64 -3.66 0.02 4.21
CA GLU A 64 -3.39 -1.42 4.30
C GLU A 64 -1.92 -1.82 4.09
N ASN A 65 -1.11 -0.93 3.52
CA ASN A 65 0.30 -1.16 3.19
C ASN A 65 1.27 -0.36 4.08
N TRP A 66 0.79 0.33 5.12
CA TRP A 66 1.64 1.13 6.01
C TRP A 66 1.47 0.72 7.48
N PRO A 67 2.53 0.26 8.17
CA PRO A 67 2.41 -0.24 9.53
C PRO A 67 2.55 0.90 10.57
N GLU A 68 1.44 1.57 10.86
CA GLU A 68 1.40 2.64 11.87
C GLU A 68 1.41 2.11 13.31
N THR A 69 0.91 0.88 13.53
CA THR A 69 0.65 0.30 14.85
C THR A 69 1.59 -0.83 15.25
N GLY A 70 2.69 -1.02 14.52
CA GLY A 70 3.70 -2.04 14.83
C GLY A 70 3.51 -3.39 14.15
N ARG A 71 2.44 -3.56 13.36
CA ARG A 71 2.17 -4.73 12.53
C ARG A 71 1.68 -4.27 11.16
N MET A 72 1.75 -5.15 10.16
CA MET A 72 1.08 -4.86 8.90
C MET A 72 -0.44 -4.84 9.11
N PRO A 73 -1.19 -3.86 8.57
CA PRO A 73 -2.65 -3.87 8.73
C PRO A 73 -3.31 -5.05 8.03
N VAL A 74 -2.74 -5.50 6.90
CA VAL A 74 -3.20 -6.66 6.11
C VAL A 74 -2.02 -7.60 5.83
N ALA A 75 -2.30 -8.90 5.73
CA ALA A 75 -1.30 -9.92 5.41
C ALA A 75 -0.58 -9.61 4.09
N ASN A 76 0.75 -9.65 4.13
CA ASN A 76 1.60 -9.38 2.98
C ASN A 76 2.83 -10.29 3.00
N ASP A 77 2.83 -11.29 2.12
CA ASP A 77 3.89 -12.29 1.99
C ASP A 77 5.24 -11.72 1.52
N LYS A 78 5.27 -10.46 1.08
CA LYS A 78 6.48 -9.76 0.64
C LYS A 78 7.14 -8.96 1.76
N VAL A 79 6.55 -8.91 2.95
CA VAL A 79 7.14 -8.26 4.11
C VAL A 79 7.73 -9.32 5.02
N THR A 80 9.05 -9.40 5.05
CA THR A 80 9.79 -10.46 5.76
C THR A 80 10.98 -9.89 6.51
N VAL A 81 11.45 -10.63 7.50
CA VAL A 81 12.73 -10.36 8.16
C VAL A 81 13.68 -11.49 7.85
N THR A 82 14.81 -11.19 7.24
CA THR A 82 15.90 -12.16 7.08
C THR A 82 16.81 -12.07 8.30
N THR A 83 17.12 -13.22 8.89
CA THR A 83 18.07 -13.42 9.98
C THR A 83 19.25 -14.24 9.46
N GLY A 84 20.27 -14.46 10.28
CA GLY A 84 21.35 -15.38 9.94
C GLY A 84 20.90 -16.84 9.71
N GLN A 85 19.68 -17.20 10.15
CA GLN A 85 19.19 -18.58 10.15
C GLN A 85 17.99 -18.81 9.22
N ALA A 86 17.16 -17.79 8.98
CA ALA A 86 15.89 -17.96 8.30
C ALA A 86 15.39 -16.66 7.66
N THR A 87 14.32 -16.78 6.88
CA THR A 87 13.48 -15.64 6.50
C THR A 87 12.11 -15.84 7.13
N LEU A 88 11.73 -14.89 7.98
CA LEU A 88 10.54 -14.95 8.82
C LEU A 88 9.47 -14.00 8.24
N PRO A 89 8.20 -14.43 8.14
CA PRO A 89 7.12 -13.55 7.72
C PRO A 89 6.82 -12.51 8.81
N VAL A 90 6.30 -11.36 8.39
CA VAL A 90 5.69 -10.39 9.32
C VAL A 90 4.18 -10.64 9.37
N ASP A 91 3.67 -10.91 10.57
CA ASP A 91 2.26 -11.07 10.86
C ASP A 91 1.49 -9.76 10.69
N ALA A 92 0.23 -9.90 10.27
CA ALA A 92 -0.69 -8.79 10.18
C ALA A 92 -1.57 -8.66 11.43
N ALA A 93 -2.03 -7.44 11.71
CA ALA A 93 -3.00 -7.16 12.76
C ALA A 93 -4.39 -7.73 12.43
N MET A 94 -4.75 -7.80 11.13
CA MET A 94 -6.01 -8.35 10.66
C MET A 94 -5.80 -9.23 9.42
N PHE A 95 -6.49 -10.37 9.39
CA PHE A 95 -6.46 -11.28 8.25
C PHE A 95 -7.44 -10.88 7.13
N ASP A 96 -8.57 -10.22 7.47
CA ASP A 96 -9.67 -9.96 6.53
C ASP A 96 -10.16 -8.50 6.58
N VAL A 97 -9.37 -7.56 6.06
CA VAL A 97 -9.85 -6.19 5.88
C VAL A 97 -10.63 -6.10 4.56
N TYR A 98 -11.96 -6.12 4.62
CA TYR A 98 -12.83 -5.88 3.46
C TYR A 98 -13.02 -4.36 3.24
N CYS A 99 -12.19 -3.79 2.38
CA CYS A 99 -12.28 -2.38 1.96
C CYS A 99 -12.63 -2.26 0.46
N PRO A 100 -13.91 -2.42 0.06
CA PRO A 100 -14.30 -2.15 -1.31
C PRO A 100 -14.07 -0.66 -1.63
N GLY A 101 -13.11 -0.38 -2.51
CA GLY A 101 -12.65 0.99 -2.82
C GLY A 101 -11.38 1.45 -2.10
N GLY A 102 -10.77 0.62 -1.26
CA GLY A 102 -9.53 0.89 -0.51
C GLY A 102 -9.78 1.41 0.91
N CYS A 103 -8.82 1.22 1.81
CA CYS A 103 -8.96 1.58 3.24
C CYS A 103 -8.58 3.05 3.54
N GLY A 104 -8.58 3.90 2.52
CA GLY A 104 -8.00 5.24 2.58
C GLY A 104 -6.48 5.23 2.39
N GLN A 105 -5.87 6.41 2.55
CA GLN A 105 -4.44 6.60 2.29
C GLN A 105 -3.80 7.50 3.33
N GLN A 106 -2.57 7.18 3.72
CA GLN A 106 -1.67 8.07 4.43
C GLN A 106 -0.97 8.99 3.43
N ARG A 107 -0.91 10.29 3.74
CA ARG A 107 -0.24 11.30 2.91
C ARG A 107 1.15 11.61 3.47
N ALA A 108 2.18 11.28 2.72
CA ALA A 108 3.51 11.83 2.94
C ALA A 108 3.62 13.20 2.23
N THR A 109 3.65 14.27 3.03
CA THR A 109 3.86 15.63 2.53
C THR A 109 5.31 15.78 2.04
N PRO A 110 5.59 16.55 0.97
CA PRO A 110 6.97 16.76 0.52
C PRO A 110 7.88 17.20 1.65
N LYS A 111 9.04 16.54 1.75
CA LYS A 111 10.13 16.80 2.70
C LYS A 111 9.73 16.61 4.16
N LYS A 112 8.56 16.04 4.43
CA LYS A 112 8.12 15.67 5.79
C LYS A 112 8.10 14.14 5.91
N PRO A 113 8.61 13.60 7.02
CA PRO A 113 8.58 12.17 7.24
C PRO A 113 7.15 11.70 7.49
N LEU A 114 6.76 10.64 6.78
CA LEU A 114 5.70 9.73 7.20
C LEU A 114 6.38 8.57 7.94
N THR A 115 6.04 8.39 9.21
CA THR A 115 6.67 7.39 10.08
C THR A 115 5.76 6.18 10.28
N GLY A 116 6.37 5.02 10.44
CA GLY A 116 5.72 3.76 10.81
C GLY A 116 6.74 2.86 11.50
N PHE A 117 6.32 1.69 11.94
CA PHE A 117 7.25 0.70 12.50
C PHE A 117 6.69 -0.72 12.42
N ILE A 118 7.59 -1.70 12.44
CA ILE A 118 7.24 -3.12 12.60
C ILE A 118 7.91 -3.62 13.87
N SER A 119 7.11 -4.02 14.85
CA SER A 119 7.58 -4.61 16.10
C SER A 119 8.18 -5.98 15.83
N TYR A 120 9.22 -6.38 16.56
CA TYR A 120 9.72 -7.75 16.52
C TYR A 120 8.64 -8.76 16.95
N GLU A 121 7.65 -8.35 17.76
CA GLU A 121 6.50 -9.18 18.11
C GLU A 121 5.68 -9.58 16.88
N ALA A 122 5.66 -8.75 15.83
CA ALA A 122 4.99 -9.05 14.58
C ALA A 122 5.67 -10.20 13.82
N VAL A 123 6.89 -10.57 14.20
CA VAL A 123 7.66 -11.67 13.57
C VAL A 123 7.61 -12.93 14.45
N GLY A 124 7.17 -12.80 15.71
CA GLY A 124 7.02 -13.90 16.65
C GLY A 124 8.26 -14.30 17.45
N ASN A 125 9.43 -13.69 17.21
CA ASN A 125 10.69 -14.11 17.86
C ASN A 125 11.53 -12.92 18.37
N VAL A 126 10.98 -12.21 19.36
CA VAL A 126 11.55 -10.93 19.86
C VAL A 126 12.98 -11.08 20.37
N ALA A 127 13.26 -12.10 21.19
CA ALA A 127 14.57 -12.27 21.81
C ALA A 127 15.64 -12.64 20.77
N GLU A 128 15.31 -13.50 19.81
CA GLU A 128 16.23 -13.87 18.73
C GLU A 128 16.53 -12.67 17.83
N LEU A 129 15.50 -11.91 17.43
CA LEU A 129 15.71 -10.69 16.66
C LEU A 129 16.51 -9.65 17.44
N ALA A 130 16.25 -9.45 18.73
CA ALA A 130 17.05 -8.52 19.53
C ALA A 130 18.54 -8.92 19.61
N ALA A 131 18.84 -10.22 19.56
CA ALA A 131 20.19 -10.75 19.62
C ALA A 131 20.90 -10.86 18.25
N ASP A 132 20.16 -10.87 17.14
CA ASP A 132 20.73 -11.00 15.79
C ASP A 132 21.17 -9.63 15.25
N PRO A 133 22.49 -9.37 15.08
CA PRO A 133 22.99 -8.12 14.53
C PRO A 133 22.84 -8.02 13.00
N ASP A 134 22.63 -9.14 12.31
CA ASP A 134 22.58 -9.22 10.84
C ASP A 134 21.15 -9.19 10.30
N LYS A 135 20.15 -9.11 11.18
CA LYS A 135 18.74 -9.09 10.78
C LYS A 135 18.41 -7.89 9.88
N GLN A 136 17.59 -8.13 8.88
CA GLN A 136 17.13 -7.10 7.94
C GLN A 136 15.65 -7.26 7.67
N LEU A 137 14.90 -6.16 7.85
CA LEU A 137 13.54 -6.08 7.38
C LEU A 137 13.51 -5.80 5.87
N HIS A 138 12.92 -6.71 5.12
CA HIS A 138 12.57 -6.53 3.72
C HIS A 138 11.16 -5.97 3.62
N PHE A 139 11.06 -4.66 3.45
CA PHE A 139 9.81 -3.94 3.24
C PHE A 139 9.93 -3.01 2.03
N ARG A 140 8.89 -2.99 1.19
CA ARG A 140 8.81 -2.10 0.03
C ARG A 140 7.47 -1.38 0.01
N VAL A 141 7.52 -0.08 -0.20
CA VAL A 141 6.32 0.74 -0.40
C VAL A 141 6.04 0.93 -1.89
N GLN A 142 4.76 0.95 -2.26
CA GLN A 142 4.29 1.25 -3.62
C GLN A 142 3.36 2.48 -3.59
N PRO A 143 3.92 3.68 -3.43
CA PRO A 143 3.12 4.89 -3.33
C PRO A 143 2.50 5.28 -4.68
N THR A 144 1.51 6.16 -4.62
CA THR A 144 0.99 6.91 -5.77
C THR A 144 1.14 8.40 -5.50
N TYR A 145 1.16 9.26 -6.51
CA TYR A 145 0.96 10.69 -6.23
C TYR A 145 -0.44 10.89 -5.64
N CYS A 146 -0.54 11.75 -4.63
CA CYS A 146 -1.83 12.15 -4.07
C CYS A 146 -2.63 12.96 -5.11
N ARG A 147 -3.96 12.83 -5.07
CA ARG A 147 -4.88 13.64 -5.86
C ARG A 147 -5.26 14.94 -5.15
#